data_AF-E1CBW0-F1
#
_entry.id   AF-E1CBW0-F1
#
_cell.length_a   1.000
_cell.length_b   1.000
_cell.length_c   1.000
_cell.angle_alpha   90.00
_cell.angle_beta   90.00
_cell.angle_gamma   90.00
#
_symmetry.space_group_name_H-M   'P 1'
#
loop_
_entity.id
_entity.type
_entity.pdbx_description
1 polymer ?
#
loop_
_entity_poly.entity_id
_entity_poly.type
_entity_poly.pdbx_seq_one_letter_code
_entity_poly.pdbx_strand_id
1 'polypeptide(L)'
;SVAILAGELLTEAKNFVNDGISPQVIIKYFRTACDRALKHVENIAIDIRDKSPEEKRSLLVKCAETSLNSKLLSGQKRFFAEMVVDAVMLLDSDLDQEMIGIKKVTGGSSTDSMLI
;
A
#
# COMPACT_ATOMS: atom_id res chain seq x y z
N SER A 1 -0.36 -0.84 -9.96
CA SER A 1 0.68 -1.88 -9.79
C SER A 1 0.23 -3.23 -10.31
N VAL A 2 -0.90 -3.79 -9.82
CA VAL A 2 -1.38 -5.13 -10.20
C VAL A 2 -1.56 -5.32 -11.71
N ALA A 3 -2.22 -4.37 -12.39
CA ALA A 3 -2.46 -4.46 -13.83
C ALA A 3 -1.16 -4.44 -14.66
N ILE A 4 -0.15 -3.68 -14.22
CA ILE A 4 1.16 -3.59 -14.89
C ILE A 4 1.91 -4.92 -14.76
N LEU A 5 1.96 -5.47 -13.54
CA LEU A 5 2.57 -6.78 -13.30
C LEU A 5 1.88 -7.89 -14.09
N ALA A 6 0.55 -7.91 -14.12
CA ALA A 6 -0.21 -8.87 -14.91
C ALA A 6 0.08 -8.72 -16.41
N GLY A 7 0.17 -7.47 -16.91
CA GLY A 7 0.53 -7.18 -18.29
C GLY A 7 1.92 -7.72 -18.64
N GLU A 8 2.91 -7.49 -17.79
CA GLU A 8 4.28 -7.96 -18.03
C GLU A 8 4.39 -9.49 -18.01
N LEU A 9 3.70 -10.15 -17.08
CA LEU A 9 3.63 -11.62 -17.04
C LEU A 9 3.01 -12.21 -18.32
N LEU A 10 2.03 -11.52 -18.92
CA LEU A 10 1.42 -11.93 -20.18
C LEU A 10 2.35 -11.68 -21.38
N THR A 11 3.11 -10.57 -21.38
CA THR A 11 4.14 -10.29 -22.39
C THR A 11 5.18 -11.40 -22.42
N GLU A 12 5.68 -11.83 -21.26
CA GLU A 12 6.63 -12.95 -21.16
C GLU A 12 5.98 -14.30 -21.52
N ALA A 13 4.75 -14.54 -21.08
CA ALA A 13 4.01 -15.76 -21.42
C ALA A 13 3.84 -15.94 -22.94
N LYS A 14 3.71 -14.84 -23.70
CA LYS A 14 3.54 -14.86 -25.16
C LYS A 14 4.69 -15.59 -25.85
N ASN A 15 5.93 -15.41 -25.41
CA ASN A 15 7.10 -16.07 -26.00
C ASN A 15 6.99 -17.59 -25.88
N PHE A 16 6.64 -18.08 -24.69
CA PHE A 16 6.45 -19.51 -24.44
C PHE A 16 5.29 -20.11 -25.24
N VAL A 17 4.21 -19.36 -25.45
CA VAL A 17 3.10 -19.79 -26.30
C VAL A 17 3.54 -19.91 -27.77
N ASN A 18 4.35 -18.97 -28.27
CA ASN A 18 4.89 -19.02 -29.62
C ASN A 18 5.84 -20.21 -29.82
N ASP A 19 6.55 -20.63 -28.78
CA ASP A 19 7.40 -21.83 -28.76
C ASP A 19 6.60 -23.15 -28.66
N GLY A 20 5.26 -23.07 -28.62
CA GLY A 20 4.38 -24.24 -28.62
C GLY A 20 4.08 -24.82 -27.23
N ILE A 21 4.43 -24.12 -26.15
CA ILE A 21 4.12 -24.56 -24.79
C ILE A 21 2.61 -24.37 -24.52
N SER A 22 1.97 -25.42 -24.01
CA SER A 22 0.55 -25.38 -23.66
C SER A 22 0.26 -24.30 -22.60
N PRO A 23 -0.74 -23.42 -22.81
CA PRO A 23 -1.13 -22.41 -21.84
C PRO A 23 -1.47 -22.98 -20.45
N GLN A 24 -2.00 -24.20 -20.38
CA GLN A 24 -2.29 -24.88 -19.11
C GLN A 24 -1.03 -25.12 -18.27
N VAL A 25 0.09 -25.41 -18.94
CA VAL A 25 1.40 -25.61 -18.30
C VAL A 25 1.91 -24.27 -17.75
N ILE A 26 1.81 -23.19 -18.52
CA ILE A 26 2.21 -21.84 -18.10
C ILE A 26 1.42 -21.40 -16.86
N ILE A 27 0.09 -21.57 -16.88
CA ILE A 27 -0.78 -21.24 -15.74
C ILE A 27 -0.39 -22.04 -14.49
N LYS A 28 -0.12 -23.34 -14.63
CA LYS A 28 0.31 -24.19 -13.52
C LYS A 28 1.61 -23.68 -12.88
N TYR A 29 2.59 -23.31 -13.71
CA TYR A 29 3.86 -22.80 -13.20
C TYR A 29 3.77 -21.38 -12.63
N PHE A 30 2.93 -20.50 -13.18
CA PHE A 30 2.65 -19.20 -12.55
C PHE A 30 2.02 -19.33 -11.17
N ARG A 31 1.09 -20.28 -10.96
CA ARG A 31 0.55 -20.57 -9.61
C ARG A 31 1.64 -21.07 -8.67
N THR A 32 2.46 -22.02 -9.13
CA THR A 32 3.58 -22.56 -8.34
C THR A 32 4.60 -21.47 -7.97
N ALA A 33 4.91 -20.57 -8.91
CA ALA A 33 5.82 -19.45 -8.69
C ALA A 33 5.21 -18.43 -7.71
N CYS A 34 3.91 -18.14 -7.83
CA CYS A 34 3.17 -17.29 -6.89
C CYS A 34 3.28 -17.83 -5.46
N ASP A 35 3.02 -19.13 -5.25
CA ASP A 35 3.11 -19.76 -3.93
C ASP A 35 4.52 -19.66 -3.33
N ARG A 36 5.56 -19.82 -4.17
CA ARG A 36 6.95 -19.66 -3.73
C ARG A 36 7.28 -18.21 -3.39
N ALA A 37 6.80 -17.26 -4.19
CA ALA A 37 6.99 -15.84 -3.94
C ALA A 37 6.31 -15.42 -2.64
N LEU A 38 5.07 -15.85 -2.38
CA LEU A 38 4.36 -15.58 -1.13
C LEU A 38 5.10 -16.12 0.08
N LYS A 39 5.54 -17.40 0.03
CA LYS A 39 6.35 -17.99 1.11
C LYS A 39 7.65 -17.23 1.36
N HIS A 40 8.31 -16.76 0.29
CA HIS A 40 9.52 -15.97 0.45
C HIS A 40 9.24 -14.62 1.11
N VAL A 41 8.16 -13.94 0.71
CA VAL A 41 7.71 -12.67 1.32
C VAL A 41 7.38 -12.86 2.80
N GLU A 42 6.70 -13.94 3.17
CA GLU A 42 6.42 -14.28 4.57
C GLU A 42 7.70 -14.51 5.38
N ASN A 43 8.69 -15.21 4.81
CA ASN A 43 9.96 -15.49 5.47
C ASN A 43 10.79 -14.23 5.75
N ILE A 44 10.68 -13.19 4.92
CA ILE A 44 11.41 -11.93 5.09
C ILE A 44 10.56 -10.86 5.79
N ALA A 45 9.29 -11.15 6.07
CA ALA A 45 8.39 -10.21 6.71
C ALA A 45 8.86 -9.91 8.13
N ILE A 46 8.87 -8.63 8.50
CA ILE A 46 9.22 -8.19 9.84
C ILE A 46 7.91 -7.91 10.58
N ASP A 47 7.65 -8.66 11.66
CA ASP A 47 6.48 -8.42 12.50
C ASP A 47 6.68 -7.15 13.35
N ILE A 48 5.60 -6.39 13.49
CA ILE A 48 5.54 -5.14 14.25
C ILE A 48 4.72 -5.28 15.53
N ARG A 49 4.16 -6.47 15.82
CA ARG A 49 3.30 -6.73 16.98
C ARG A 49 4.00 -6.49 18.32
N ASP A 50 5.27 -6.85 18.44
CA ASP A 50 6.04 -6.73 19.70
C ASP A 50 6.55 -5.30 19.97
N LYS A 51 6.28 -4.35 19.06
CA LYS A 51 6.70 -2.96 19.20
C LYS A 51 5.83 -2.19 20.18
N SER A 52 6.45 -1.20 20.85
CA SER A 52 5.73 -0.27 21.72
C SER A 52 4.67 0.53 20.94
N PRO A 53 3.64 1.06 21.62
CA PRO A 53 2.65 1.93 20.99
C PRO A 53 3.27 3.12 20.24
N GLU A 54 4.33 3.72 20.80
CA GLU A 54 5.05 4.85 20.22
C GLU A 54 5.80 4.46 18.95
N GLU A 55 6.47 3.30 18.96
CA GLU A 55 7.14 2.75 17.78
C GLU A 55 6.15 2.41 16.68
N LYS A 56 5.01 1.82 17.02
CA LYS A 56 3.92 1.51 16.07
C LYS A 56 3.40 2.79 15.43
N ARG A 57 3.11 3.82 16.22
CA ARG A 57 2.69 5.12 15.69
C ARG A 57 3.74 5.70 14.75
N SER A 58 5.02 5.69 15.13
CA SER A 58 6.12 6.17 14.29
C SER A 58 6.20 5.44 12.94
N LEU A 59 6.02 4.11 12.94
CA LEU A 59 5.97 3.31 11.71
C LEU A 59 4.75 3.63 10.85
N LEU A 60 3.58 3.82 11.45
CA LEU A 60 2.37 4.22 10.73
C LEU A 60 2.54 5.58 10.05
N VAL A 61 3.18 6.55 10.74
CA VAL A 61 3.45 7.86 10.13
C VAL A 61 4.41 7.72 8.94
N LYS A 62 5.46 6.90 9.05
CA LYS A 62 6.37 6.61 7.91
C LYS A 62 5.64 5.92 6.74
N CYS A 63 4.69 5.04 7.03
CA CYS A 63 3.86 4.39 6.01
C CYS A 63 2.96 5.40 5.30
N ALA A 64 2.32 6.29 6.05
CA ALA A 64 1.51 7.37 5.51
C ALA A 64 2.36 8.35 4.67
N GLU A 65 3.56 8.72 5.12
CA GLU A 65 4.50 9.54 4.34
C GLU A 65 4.88 8.89 3.01
N THR A 66 5.16 7.58 3.01
CA THR A 66 5.45 6.82 1.78
C THR A 66 4.29 6.90 0.79
N SER A 67 3.07 6.77 1.29
CA SER A 67 1.84 6.88 0.47
C SER A 67 1.61 8.30 -0.09
N LEU A 68 2.09 9.33 0.60
CA LEU A 68 1.95 10.74 0.21
C LEU A 68 3.08 11.24 -0.70
N ASN A 69 4.25 10.58 -0.69
CA ASN A 69 5.44 10.99 -1.46
C ASN A 69 5.19 11.12 -2.97
N SER A 70 4.30 10.31 -3.55
CA SER A 70 3.99 10.32 -4.99
C SER A 70 2.86 11.28 -5.37
N LYS A 71 2.39 12.13 -4.44
CA LYS A 71 1.26 13.05 -4.62
C LYS A 71 1.69 14.51 -4.45
N LEU A 72 0.76 15.42 -4.79
CA LEU A 72 0.96 16.87 -4.67
C LEU A 72 1.40 17.32 -3.26
N LEU A 73 1.02 16.57 -2.24
CA LEU A 73 1.32 16.84 -0.83
C LEU A 73 2.72 16.39 -0.40
N SER A 74 3.58 15.92 -1.30
CA SER A 74 4.91 15.40 -0.97
C SER A 74 5.78 16.38 -0.17
N GLY A 75 5.67 17.68 -0.45
CA GLY A 75 6.38 18.74 0.29
C GLY A 75 5.90 18.94 1.73
N GLN A 76 4.66 18.55 2.05
CA GLN A 76 4.05 18.65 3.38
C GLN A 76 3.63 17.28 3.92
N LYS A 77 4.25 16.20 3.43
CA LYS A 77 3.85 14.82 3.73
C LYS A 77 3.84 14.51 5.22
N ARG A 78 4.77 15.09 6.00
CA ARG A 78 4.86 14.84 7.44
C ARG A 78 3.63 15.36 8.18
N PHE A 79 3.23 16.58 7.86
CA PHE A 79 2.08 17.26 8.44
C PHE A 79 0.79 16.47 8.20
N PHE A 80 0.53 16.07 6.95
CA PHE A 80 -0.65 15.27 6.63
C PHE A 80 -0.54 13.82 7.14
N ALA A 81 0.65 13.23 7.18
CA ALA A 81 0.85 11.88 7.69
C ALA A 81 0.53 11.76 9.19
N GLU A 82 0.96 12.73 10.00
CA GLU A 82 0.60 12.78 11.42
C GLU A 82 -0.91 12.91 11.62
N MET A 83 -1.55 13.84 10.89
CA MET A 83 -2.99 14.05 10.92
C MET A 83 -3.79 12.79 10.55
N VAL A 84 -3.39 12.07 9.50
CA VAL A 84 -4.05 10.84 9.07
C VAL A 84 -3.88 9.73 10.10
N VAL A 85 -2.70 9.58 10.68
CA VAL A 85 -2.46 8.56 11.71
C VAL A 85 -3.29 8.85 12.95
N ASP A 86 -3.36 10.11 13.39
CA ASP A 86 -4.17 10.50 14.54
C ASP A 86 -5.66 10.26 14.27
N ALA A 87 -6.17 10.57 13.07
CA ALA A 87 -7.55 10.30 12.68
C ALA A 87 -7.88 8.79 12.71
N VAL A 88 -6.99 7.96 12.17
CA VAL A 88 -7.19 6.50 12.12
C VAL A 88 -7.09 5.88 13.52
N MET A 89 -6.23 6.41 14.40
CA MET A 89 -6.10 5.93 15.78
C MET A 89 -7.32 6.24 16.66
N LEU A 90 -8.18 7.18 16.24
CA LEU A 90 -9.45 7.48 16.90
C LEU A 90 -10.60 6.54 16.48
N LEU A 91 -10.43 5.77 15.41
CA LEU A 91 -11.45 4.84 14.95
C LEU A 91 -11.50 3.56 15.81
N ASP A 92 -12.69 2.98 15.91
CA ASP A 92 -12.90 1.67 16.50
C ASP A 92 -12.30 0.54 15.64
N SER A 93 -12.29 -0.69 16.17
CA SER A 93 -11.63 -1.86 15.56
C SER A 93 -12.02 -2.18 14.12
N ASP A 94 -13.20 -1.74 13.69
CA ASP A 94 -13.73 -1.98 12.36
C ASP A 94 -13.09 -1.06 11.30
N LEU A 95 -12.36 -0.01 11.73
CA LEU A 95 -11.62 0.93 10.88
C LEU A 95 -12.45 1.44 9.69
N ASP A 96 -13.73 1.77 9.95
CA ASP A 96 -14.64 2.23 8.91
C ASP A 96 -14.16 3.56 8.32
N GLN A 97 -13.86 3.54 7.03
CA GLN A 97 -13.36 4.69 6.30
C GLN A 97 -14.43 5.77 6.12
N GLU A 98 -15.72 5.41 6.16
CA GLU A 98 -16.82 6.37 6.05
C GLU A 98 -16.87 7.31 7.26
N MET A 99 -16.29 6.91 8.40
CA MET A 99 -16.14 7.75 9.58
C MET A 99 -15.07 8.85 9.42
N ILE A 100 -14.19 8.76 8.42
CA ILE A 100 -13.18 9.79 8.12
C ILE A 100 -13.69 10.69 6.98
N GLY A 101 -14.30 11.82 7.36
CA GLY A 101 -14.75 12.84 6.43
C GLY A 101 -13.66 13.86 6.08
N ILE A 102 -13.50 14.17 4.78
CA ILE A 102 -12.61 15.26 4.32
C ILE A 102 -13.46 16.43 3.85
N LYS A 103 -13.49 17.51 4.64
CA LYS A 103 -14.14 18.76 4.26
C LYS A 103 -13.16 19.68 3.54
N LYS A 104 -13.42 19.93 2.25
CA LYS A 104 -12.63 20.88 1.45
C LYS A 104 -13.18 22.29 1.64
N VAL A 105 -12.32 23.22 2.05
CA VAL A 105 -12.62 24.64 2.17
C VAL A 105 -11.72 25.41 1.21
N THR A 106 -12.29 26.34 0.45
CA THR A 106 -11.53 27.17 -0.49
C THR A 106 -10.92 28.39 0.20
N GLY A 107 -9.67 28.70 -0.11
CA GLY A 107 -8.91 29.79 0.51
C GLY A 107 -7.89 29.26 1.54
N GLY A 108 -6.86 30.07 1.82
CA GLY A 108 -5.77 29.69 2.73
C GLY A 108 -4.68 28.81 2.10
N SER A 109 -3.74 28.36 2.93
CA SER A 109 -2.69 27.41 2.61
C SER A 109 -3.13 25.98 2.91
N SER A 110 -2.55 24.98 2.23
CA SER A 110 -2.78 23.57 2.56
C SER A 110 -2.36 23.21 3.98
N THR A 111 -1.38 23.93 4.54
CA THR A 111 -0.94 23.81 5.93
C THR A 111 -1.98 24.28 6.95
N ASP A 112 -3.03 24.97 6.52
CA ASP A 112 -4.09 25.45 7.41
C ASP A 112 -5.13 24.36 7.68
N SER A 113 -4.96 23.17 7.08
CA SER A 113 -5.78 21.99 7.33
C SER A 113 -5.62 21.51 8.77
N MET A 114 -6.68 21.01 9.38
CA MET A 114 -6.62 20.44 10.73
C MET A 114 -7.56 19.25 10.85
N LEU A 115 -7.20 18.33 11.74
CA LEU A 115 -8.11 17.30 12.23
C LEU A 115 -9.02 17.93 13.28
N ILE A 116 -10.32 17.69 13.16
CA ILE A 116 -11.37 18.17 14.07
C ILE A 116 -12.09 16.95 14.62
#